data_AF-A0A535Z324-F1
#
_entry.id   AF-A0A535Z324-F1
#
_cell.length_a   1.000
_cell.length_b   1.000
_cell.length_c   1.000
_cell.angle_alpha   90.00
_cell.angle_beta   90.00
_cell.angle_gamma   90.00
#
_symmetry.space_group_name_H-M   'P 1'
#
loop_
_entity.id
_entity.type
_entity.pdbx_description
1 polymer ?
#
loop_
_entity_poly.entity_id
_entity_poly.type
_entity_poly.pdbx_seq_one_letter_code
_entity_poly.pdbx_strand_id
1 'polypeptide(L)'
;RELRAIVDIAIERWQQPDSSIWEVRSQRMQYTYSKLMCWVAVDRGLRIAERYRLEHDSARWKAARRAMHRRITAEGFSETRGAFTQYLGGDALDAAVLRVSQVRFLRDRDPRVRSTIGAVEEHLGSGVLVRRYRMDESEDGLRGSDGAFFMTSFWLVDAIAHTGDVIGASRRFERLLHFASPLGLFSEEVDANTGQLLGNYPQAFTHLSLVSAAVNIERARRRELGVRGLRR
;
A
#
# COMPACT_ATOMS: atom_id res chain seq x y z
N ARG A 1 18.08 15.65 -13.93
CA ARG A 1 16.95 16.30 -14.63
C ARG A 1 15.65 15.52 -14.40
N GLU A 2 15.56 14.26 -14.84
CA GLU A 2 14.37 13.41 -14.68
C GLU A 2 13.82 13.31 -13.25
N LEU A 3 14.69 13.05 -12.25
CA LEU A 3 14.28 13.01 -10.84
C LEU A 3 13.54 14.29 -10.42
N ARG A 4 14.07 15.46 -10.84
CA ARG A 4 13.50 16.75 -10.49
C ARG A 4 12.12 16.92 -11.11
N ALA A 5 11.99 16.58 -12.40
CA ALA A 5 10.71 16.64 -13.11
C ALA A 5 9.63 15.79 -12.43
N ILE A 6 9.94 14.55 -12.05
CA ILE A 6 8.98 13.65 -11.36
C ILE A 6 8.55 14.25 -10.01
N VAL A 7 9.50 14.76 -9.22
CA VAL A 7 9.19 15.34 -7.91
C VAL A 7 8.40 16.63 -8.04
N ASP A 8 8.74 17.50 -8.99
CA ASP A 8 8.03 18.76 -9.21
C ASP A 8 6.58 18.51 -9.66
N ILE A 9 6.35 17.52 -10.53
CA ILE A 9 4.99 17.09 -10.91
C ILE A 9 4.20 16.64 -9.67
N ALA A 10 4.81 15.86 -8.77
CA ALA A 10 4.15 15.43 -7.53
C ALA A 10 3.81 16.63 -6.63
N ILE A 11 4.71 17.61 -6.51
CA ILE A 11 4.49 18.84 -5.74
C ILE A 11 3.36 19.69 -6.33
N GLU A 12 3.27 19.76 -7.66
CA GLU A 12 2.29 20.59 -8.36
C GLU A 12 0.90 19.96 -8.39
N ARG A 13 0.81 18.64 -8.50
CA ARG A 13 -0.46 17.95 -8.79
C ARG A 13 -1.08 17.21 -7.62
N TRP A 14 -0.39 17.01 -6.51
CA TRP A 14 -0.93 16.16 -5.43
C TRP A 14 -2.30 16.61 -4.90
N GLN A 15 -2.64 17.90 -4.97
CA GLN A 15 -3.94 18.41 -4.51
C GLN A 15 -5.10 18.13 -5.48
N GLN A 16 -4.82 17.67 -6.69
CA GLN A 16 -5.86 17.37 -7.68
C GLN A 16 -6.52 16.02 -7.37
N PRO A 17 -7.85 15.89 -7.50
CA PRO A 17 -8.50 14.58 -7.39
C PRO A 17 -8.04 13.66 -8.53
N ASP A 18 -8.05 12.35 -8.33
CA ASP A 18 -7.61 11.33 -9.30
C ASP A 18 -8.53 10.10 -9.26
N SER A 19 -8.14 9.01 -9.93
CA SER A 19 -8.92 7.77 -10.06
C SER A 19 -8.32 6.60 -9.26
N SER A 20 -7.50 6.88 -8.24
CA SER A 20 -6.79 5.85 -7.45
C SER A 20 -5.81 5.00 -8.29
N ILE A 21 -5.14 4.04 -7.64
CA ILE A 21 -4.37 2.98 -8.29
C ILE A 21 -5.28 1.95 -8.98
N TRP A 22 -6.55 1.90 -8.58
CA TRP A 22 -7.53 0.95 -9.09
C TRP A 22 -8.27 1.41 -10.35
N GLU A 23 -7.93 2.60 -10.87
CA GLU A 23 -8.60 3.22 -12.03
C GLU A 23 -10.12 3.30 -11.85
N VAL A 24 -10.54 3.74 -10.66
CA VAL A 24 -11.95 3.92 -10.30
C VAL A 24 -12.64 4.80 -11.34
N ARG A 25 -13.78 4.30 -11.84
CA ARG A 25 -14.54 4.88 -12.96
C ARG A 25 -15.70 5.77 -12.50
N SER A 26 -15.87 5.93 -11.20
CA SER A 26 -16.80 6.87 -10.59
C SER A 26 -16.17 8.28 -10.49
N GLN A 27 -16.64 9.10 -9.55
CA GLN A 27 -16.12 10.44 -9.36
C GLN A 27 -14.64 10.43 -8.97
N ARG A 28 -13.86 11.37 -9.52
CA ARG A 28 -12.47 11.56 -9.10
C ARG A 28 -12.44 12.10 -7.67
N MET A 29 -11.68 11.45 -6.80
CA MET A 29 -11.60 11.77 -5.36
C MET A 29 -10.17 12.07 -4.91
N GLN A 30 -10.03 12.55 -3.68
CA GLN A 30 -8.73 12.73 -3.03
C GLN A 30 -8.26 11.39 -2.42
N TYR A 31 -7.86 10.43 -3.26
CA TYR A 31 -7.47 9.09 -2.78
C TYR A 31 -6.21 9.11 -1.92
N THR A 32 -6.28 8.47 -0.75
CA THR A 32 -5.19 8.42 0.24
C THR A 32 -3.92 7.80 -0.35
N TYR A 33 -4.05 6.71 -1.11
CA TYR A 33 -2.93 6.06 -1.80
C TYR A 33 -2.20 7.04 -2.73
N SER A 34 -2.93 7.78 -3.55
CA SER A 34 -2.36 8.70 -4.54
C SER A 34 -1.59 9.83 -3.85
N LYS A 35 -2.13 10.36 -2.75
CA LYS A 35 -1.46 11.43 -1.98
C LYS A 35 -0.22 10.90 -1.28
N LEU A 36 -0.32 9.69 -0.75
CA LEU A 36 0.80 8.97 -0.17
C LEU A 36 1.92 8.74 -1.20
N MET A 37 1.62 8.34 -2.43
CA MET A 37 2.64 8.12 -3.46
C MET A 37 3.29 9.44 -3.92
N CYS A 38 2.53 10.54 -3.99
CA CYS A 38 3.11 11.87 -4.19
C CYS A 38 4.07 12.24 -3.04
N TRP A 39 3.69 11.98 -1.79
CA TRP A 39 4.59 12.17 -0.64
C TRP A 39 5.86 11.32 -0.75
N VAL A 40 5.74 10.05 -1.17
CA VAL A 40 6.89 9.16 -1.38
C VAL A 40 7.82 9.72 -2.45
N ALA A 41 7.30 10.21 -3.56
CA ALA A 41 8.11 10.82 -4.61
C ALA A 41 8.95 11.98 -4.04
N VAL A 42 8.34 12.89 -3.27
CA VAL A 42 9.05 14.02 -2.65
C VAL A 42 10.04 13.56 -1.57
N ASP A 43 9.66 12.63 -0.68
CA ASP A 43 10.52 12.12 0.38
C ASP A 43 11.75 11.40 -0.17
N ARG A 44 11.58 10.52 -1.17
CA ARG A 44 12.68 9.80 -1.80
C ARG A 44 13.51 10.71 -2.70
N GLY A 45 12.87 11.65 -3.40
CA GLY A 45 13.53 12.71 -4.15
C GLY A 45 14.51 13.49 -3.30
N LEU A 46 14.06 14.00 -2.14
CA LEU A 46 14.91 14.70 -1.17
C LEU A 46 16.11 13.85 -0.75
N ARG A 47 15.89 12.59 -0.35
CA ARG A 47 16.97 11.70 0.10
C ARG A 47 18.01 11.44 -0.98
N ILE A 48 17.56 11.20 -2.22
CA ILE A 48 18.46 10.97 -3.36
C ILE A 48 19.25 12.25 -3.66
N ALA A 49 18.58 13.40 -3.72
CA ALA A 49 19.23 14.67 -4.02
C ALA A 49 20.25 15.06 -2.93
N GLU A 50 19.94 14.86 -1.66
CA GLU A 50 20.87 15.11 -0.54
C GLU A 50 22.05 14.13 -0.56
N ARG A 51 21.81 12.82 -0.77
CA ARG A 51 22.87 11.79 -0.81
C ARG A 51 23.87 12.03 -1.93
N TYR A 52 23.41 12.42 -3.10
CA TYR A 52 24.25 12.61 -4.29
C TYR A 52 24.57 14.07 -4.59
N ARG A 53 24.23 14.99 -3.67
CA ARG A 53 24.46 16.45 -3.81
C ARG A 53 23.91 17.02 -5.12
N LEU A 54 22.74 16.56 -5.53
CA LEU A 54 22.07 17.04 -6.74
C LEU A 54 21.39 18.37 -6.47
N GLU A 55 21.48 19.30 -7.42
CA GLU A 55 20.74 20.54 -7.36
C GLU A 55 19.22 20.30 -7.33
N HIS A 56 18.54 20.96 -6.40
CA HIS A 56 17.09 20.94 -6.24
C HIS A 56 16.64 22.11 -5.35
N ASP A 57 15.37 22.48 -5.43
CA ASP A 57 14.76 23.43 -4.50
C ASP A 57 14.41 22.73 -3.18
N SER A 58 15.41 22.65 -2.30
CA SER A 58 15.28 21.96 -1.00
C SER A 58 14.17 22.55 -0.13
N ALA A 59 13.98 23.88 -0.16
CA ALA A 59 12.97 24.55 0.64
C ALA A 59 11.55 24.18 0.18
N ARG A 60 11.28 24.27 -1.13
CA ARG A 60 10.00 23.87 -1.74
C ARG A 60 9.70 22.41 -1.48
N TRP A 61 10.64 21.51 -1.71
CA TRP A 61 10.46 20.07 -1.54
C TRP A 61 10.19 19.71 -0.06
N LYS A 62 10.93 20.28 0.88
CA LYS A 62 10.71 20.07 2.32
C LYS A 62 9.35 20.60 2.77
N ALA A 63 8.93 21.76 2.27
CA ALA A 63 7.61 22.33 2.55
C ALA A 63 6.48 21.43 2.02
N ALA A 64 6.58 20.98 0.76
CA ALA A 64 5.61 20.09 0.15
C ALA A 64 5.48 18.76 0.89
N ARG A 65 6.61 18.11 1.23
CA ARG A 65 6.63 16.87 2.02
C ARG A 65 5.88 17.03 3.35
N ARG A 66 6.12 18.15 4.06
CA ARG A 66 5.43 18.44 5.34
C ARG A 66 3.94 18.68 5.14
N ALA A 67 3.56 19.41 4.08
CA ALA A 67 2.15 19.70 3.79
C ALA A 67 1.37 18.42 3.46
N MET A 68 1.89 17.58 2.56
CA MET A 68 1.31 16.29 2.22
C MET A 68 1.20 15.38 3.46
N HIS A 69 2.26 15.28 4.26
CA HIS A 69 2.24 14.46 5.47
C HIS A 69 1.13 14.92 6.43
N ARG A 70 1.04 16.22 6.72
CA ARG A 70 -0.01 16.75 7.61
C ARG A 70 -1.40 16.45 7.08
N ARG A 71 -1.65 16.72 5.80
CA ARG A 71 -2.97 16.51 5.19
C ARG A 71 -3.38 15.04 5.21
N ILE A 72 -2.51 14.13 4.77
CA ILE A 72 -2.80 12.69 4.79
C ILE A 72 -3.03 12.19 6.21
N THR A 73 -2.26 12.69 7.18
CA THR A 73 -2.40 12.27 8.58
C THR A 73 -3.69 12.77 9.23
N ALA A 74 -4.14 13.98 8.87
CA ALA A 74 -5.33 14.61 9.44
C ALA A 74 -6.62 14.15 8.76
N GLU A 75 -6.62 13.97 7.44
CA GLU A 75 -7.82 13.69 6.66
C GLU A 75 -7.87 12.23 6.19
N GLY A 76 -6.74 11.53 6.10
CA GLY A 76 -6.69 10.16 5.58
C GLY A 76 -6.91 9.08 6.63
N PHE A 77 -6.90 9.42 7.91
CA PHE A 77 -7.15 8.50 9.02
C PHE A 77 -8.54 8.78 9.61
N SER A 78 -9.43 7.79 9.53
CA SER A 78 -10.75 7.85 10.14
C SER A 78 -10.66 7.42 11.60
N GLU A 79 -11.08 8.28 12.52
CA GLU A 79 -11.22 7.94 13.94
C GLU A 79 -12.33 6.91 14.16
N THR A 80 -13.42 7.00 13.38
CA THR A 80 -14.56 6.06 13.42
C THR A 80 -14.12 4.64 13.08
N ARG A 81 -13.31 4.48 12.02
CA ARG A 81 -12.77 3.18 11.60
C ARG A 81 -11.52 2.78 12.36
N GLY A 82 -10.87 3.73 13.04
CA GLY A 82 -9.54 3.54 13.61
C GLY A 82 -8.48 3.18 12.56
N ALA A 83 -8.61 3.63 11.31
CA ALA A 83 -7.76 3.19 10.21
C ALA A 83 -7.57 4.27 9.14
N PHE A 84 -6.49 4.16 8.35
CA PHE A 84 -6.42 4.89 7.09
C PHE A 84 -7.47 4.37 6.12
N THR A 85 -8.11 5.28 5.40
CA THR A 85 -9.26 5.00 4.51
C THR A 85 -8.94 5.33 3.06
N GLN A 86 -9.82 4.92 2.16
CA GLN A 86 -9.63 4.96 0.71
C GLN A 86 -9.36 6.38 0.18
N TYR A 87 -10.09 7.37 0.70
CA TYR A 87 -9.98 8.78 0.32
C TYR A 87 -10.02 9.68 1.55
N LEU A 88 -9.42 10.87 1.41
CA LEU A 88 -9.36 11.87 2.46
C LEU A 88 -10.77 12.31 2.88
N GLY A 89 -11.05 12.29 4.18
CA GLY A 89 -12.33 12.64 4.78
C GLY A 89 -13.40 11.55 4.70
N GLY A 90 -13.06 10.35 4.23
CA GLY A 90 -13.99 9.21 4.11
C GLY A 90 -13.76 8.09 5.12
N ASP A 91 -14.74 7.18 5.19
CA ASP A 91 -14.73 6.00 6.06
C ASP A 91 -14.61 4.67 5.30
N ALA A 92 -14.59 4.69 3.96
CA ALA A 92 -14.44 3.49 3.13
C ALA A 92 -13.03 2.90 3.28
N LEU A 93 -12.91 1.59 3.52
CA LEU A 93 -11.61 0.93 3.62
C LEU A 93 -11.09 0.51 2.24
N ASP A 94 -9.76 0.54 2.09
CA ASP A 94 -9.07 0.09 0.87
C ASP A 94 -7.74 -0.56 1.25
N ALA A 95 -7.45 -1.76 0.74
CA ALA A 95 -6.21 -2.47 1.01
C ALA A 95 -4.95 -1.71 0.54
N ALA A 96 -5.08 -0.77 -0.39
CA ALA A 96 -3.98 0.11 -0.83
C ALA A 96 -3.43 0.97 0.32
N VAL A 97 -4.19 1.19 1.41
CA VAL A 97 -3.69 1.94 2.57
C VAL A 97 -2.64 1.17 3.39
N LEU A 98 -2.49 -0.15 3.19
CA LEU A 98 -1.40 -0.94 3.76
C LEU A 98 -0.02 -0.39 3.39
N ARG A 99 0.08 0.32 2.25
CA ARG A 99 1.30 1.01 1.81
C ARG A 99 1.84 2.00 2.83
N VAL A 100 1.01 2.56 3.72
CA VAL A 100 1.44 3.45 4.81
C VAL A 100 2.57 2.83 5.62
N SER A 101 2.48 1.52 5.91
CA SER A 101 3.53 0.76 6.61
C SER A 101 4.77 0.55 5.74
N GLN A 102 4.57 0.06 4.52
CA GLN A 102 5.62 -0.41 3.62
C GLN A 102 6.51 0.74 3.10
N VAL A 103 5.93 1.92 2.91
CA VAL A 103 6.67 3.12 2.48
C VAL A 103 7.19 3.96 3.65
N ARG A 104 6.93 3.54 4.90
CA ARG A 104 7.37 4.22 6.13
C ARG A 104 6.90 5.67 6.20
N PHE A 105 5.63 5.85 5.92
CA PHE A 105 4.97 7.15 6.03
C PHE A 105 4.92 7.59 7.49
N LEU A 106 4.55 6.66 8.37
CA LEU A 106 4.59 6.81 9.81
C LEU A 106 5.77 6.05 10.40
N ARG A 107 6.03 6.27 11.69
CA ARG A 107 7.00 5.48 12.44
C ARG A 107 6.49 4.04 12.57
N ASP A 108 7.40 3.06 12.55
CA ASP A 108 7.07 1.62 12.61
C ASP A 108 6.20 1.25 13.84
N ARG A 109 6.29 2.00 14.94
CA ARG A 109 5.51 1.80 16.19
C ARG A 109 4.29 2.72 16.33
N ASP A 110 3.95 3.50 15.30
CA ASP A 110 2.76 4.35 15.35
C ASP A 110 1.51 3.46 15.44
N PRO A 111 0.64 3.65 16.46
CA PRO A 111 -0.50 2.77 16.69
C PRO A 111 -1.47 2.73 15.49
N ARG A 112 -1.53 3.80 14.69
CA ARG A 112 -2.38 3.88 13.50
C ARG A 112 -1.97 2.88 12.43
N VAL A 113 -0.69 2.51 12.36
CA VAL A 113 -0.21 1.49 11.42
C VAL A 113 -0.80 0.13 11.78
N ARG A 114 -0.68 -0.28 13.04
CA ARG A 114 -1.22 -1.56 13.52
C ARG A 114 -2.75 -1.60 13.41
N SER A 115 -3.40 -0.51 13.80
CA SER A 115 -4.86 -0.40 13.72
C SER A 115 -5.36 -0.49 12.27
N THR A 116 -4.67 0.15 11.32
CA THR A 116 -5.00 0.06 9.89
C THR A 116 -4.82 -1.37 9.35
N ILE A 117 -3.74 -2.06 9.72
CA ILE A 117 -3.50 -3.45 9.32
C ILE A 117 -4.62 -4.35 9.85
N GLY A 118 -4.98 -4.20 11.12
CA GLY A 118 -6.07 -4.95 11.75
C GLY A 118 -7.41 -4.70 11.06
N ALA A 119 -7.77 -3.44 10.80
CA ALA A 119 -9.02 -3.09 10.12
C ALA A 119 -9.09 -3.67 8.69
N VAL A 120 -7.99 -3.64 7.93
CA VAL A 120 -7.94 -4.26 6.60
C VAL A 120 -8.06 -5.79 6.70
N GLU A 121 -7.36 -6.42 7.63
CA GLU A 121 -7.44 -7.87 7.85
C GLU A 121 -8.85 -8.32 8.25
N GLU A 122 -9.50 -7.59 9.14
CA GLU A 122 -10.84 -7.91 9.66
C GLU A 122 -11.94 -7.67 8.62
N HIS A 123 -11.93 -6.51 7.96
CA HIS A 123 -13.08 -6.07 7.15
C HIS A 123 -12.94 -6.38 5.66
N LEU A 124 -11.70 -6.50 5.15
CA LEU A 124 -11.42 -6.84 3.75
C LEU A 124 -10.90 -8.28 3.59
N GLY A 125 -10.61 -8.97 4.69
CA GLY A 125 -10.06 -10.31 4.68
C GLY A 125 -11.10 -11.43 4.54
N SER A 126 -10.69 -12.53 3.92
CA SER A 126 -11.36 -13.82 3.96
C SER A 126 -10.30 -14.91 4.10
N GLY A 127 -10.07 -15.36 5.34
CA GLY A 127 -8.91 -16.18 5.66
C GLY A 127 -7.59 -15.47 5.35
N VAL A 128 -6.79 -16.04 4.45
CA VAL A 128 -5.49 -15.45 4.03
C VAL A 128 -5.61 -14.48 2.85
N LEU A 129 -6.79 -14.39 2.25
CA LEU A 129 -7.10 -13.58 1.09
C LEU A 129 -7.63 -12.19 1.50
N VAL A 130 -7.42 -11.19 0.67
CA VAL A 130 -7.81 -9.78 0.93
C VAL A 130 -8.43 -9.18 -0.34
N ARG A 131 -9.57 -8.51 -0.21
CA ARG A 131 -10.20 -7.74 -1.32
C ARG A 131 -9.56 -6.36 -1.47
N ARG A 132 -9.76 -5.69 -2.61
CA ARG A 132 -9.29 -4.30 -2.81
C ARG A 132 -10.01 -3.35 -1.84
N TYR A 133 -11.33 -3.41 -1.86
CA TYR A 133 -12.28 -2.67 -1.02
C TYR A 133 -13.61 -3.44 -1.04
N ARG A 134 -14.63 -2.97 -0.33
CA ARG A 134 -15.98 -3.55 -0.46
C ARG A 134 -16.83 -2.70 -1.40
N MET A 135 -17.52 -3.35 -2.33
CA MET A 135 -18.39 -2.69 -3.32
C MET A 135 -19.59 -1.97 -2.69
N ASP A 136 -20.02 -2.39 -1.50
CA ASP A 136 -21.11 -1.74 -0.75
C ASP A 136 -20.65 -0.48 0.01
N GLU A 137 -19.34 -0.30 0.18
CA GLU A 137 -18.74 0.87 0.83
C GLU A 137 -17.98 1.78 -0.15
N SER A 138 -17.72 1.31 -1.38
CA SER A 138 -16.93 2.02 -2.40
C SER A 138 -17.62 1.95 -3.75
N GLU A 139 -18.00 3.11 -4.28
CA GLU A 139 -18.56 3.22 -5.63
C GLU A 139 -17.41 3.27 -6.64
N ASP A 140 -17.10 2.15 -7.28
CA ASP A 140 -15.97 2.06 -8.24
C ASP A 140 -16.40 2.16 -9.71
N GLY A 141 -17.71 2.12 -9.97
CA GLY A 141 -18.32 2.17 -11.30
C GLY A 141 -18.34 0.83 -12.05
N LEU A 142 -18.02 -0.29 -11.39
CA LEU A 142 -18.06 -1.64 -11.96
C LEU A 142 -19.25 -2.45 -11.42
N ARG A 143 -19.74 -3.40 -12.22
CA ARG A 143 -20.81 -4.33 -11.83
C ARG A 143 -20.22 -5.72 -11.60
N GLY A 144 -20.59 -6.38 -10.51
CA GLY A 144 -20.21 -7.75 -10.19
C GLY A 144 -19.71 -7.94 -8.76
N SER A 145 -19.35 -9.17 -8.43
CA SER A 145 -18.62 -9.50 -7.20
C SER A 145 -17.15 -9.69 -7.55
N ASP A 146 -16.28 -8.84 -7.03
CA ASP A 146 -14.82 -8.97 -7.17
C ASP A 146 -14.30 -10.20 -6.40
N GLY A 147 -13.31 -10.87 -6.99
CA GLY A 147 -12.52 -11.87 -6.27
C GLY A 147 -11.68 -11.24 -5.17
N ALA A 148 -11.02 -12.07 -4.36
CA ALA A 148 -9.91 -11.57 -3.57
C ALA A 148 -8.71 -11.29 -4.49
N PHE A 149 -7.91 -10.30 -4.13
CA PHE A 149 -6.80 -9.85 -4.97
C PHE A 149 -5.48 -10.37 -4.38
N PHE A 150 -4.67 -11.08 -5.17
CA PHE A 150 -3.43 -11.66 -4.62
C PHE A 150 -2.44 -10.58 -4.21
N MET A 151 -2.33 -9.50 -4.99
CA MET A 151 -1.44 -8.39 -4.69
C MET A 151 -1.70 -7.80 -3.29
N THR A 152 -2.97 -7.57 -2.92
CA THR A 152 -3.36 -7.01 -1.62
C THR A 152 -3.18 -8.03 -0.51
N SER A 153 -3.40 -9.32 -0.79
CA SER A 153 -3.16 -10.43 0.14
C SER A 153 -1.68 -10.53 0.52
N PHE A 154 -0.77 -10.41 -0.45
CA PHE A 154 0.67 -10.33 -0.20
C PHE A 154 1.09 -9.00 0.44
N TRP A 155 0.43 -7.88 0.14
CA TRP A 155 0.67 -6.63 0.85
C TRP A 155 0.32 -6.71 2.33
N LEU A 156 -0.73 -7.45 2.71
CA LEU A 156 -1.06 -7.66 4.12
C LEU A 156 0.03 -8.47 4.83
N VAL A 157 0.54 -9.53 4.20
CA VAL A 157 1.71 -10.27 4.71
C VAL A 157 2.90 -9.34 4.96
N ASP A 158 3.24 -8.51 3.97
CA ASP A 158 4.34 -7.56 4.07
C ASP A 158 4.10 -6.55 5.21
N ALA A 159 2.88 -6.02 5.31
CA ALA A 159 2.51 -5.09 6.38
C ALA A 159 2.61 -5.73 7.77
N ILE A 160 2.19 -6.99 7.94
CA ILE A 160 2.34 -7.74 9.20
C ILE A 160 3.83 -7.91 9.54
N ALA A 161 4.68 -8.27 8.57
CA ALA A 161 6.13 -8.37 8.78
C ALA A 161 6.73 -7.05 9.26
N HIS A 162 6.25 -5.91 8.73
CA HIS A 162 6.64 -4.56 9.18
C HIS A 162 6.28 -4.26 10.64
N THR A 163 5.29 -4.94 11.23
CA THR A 163 4.94 -4.78 12.66
C THR A 163 5.83 -5.58 13.61
N GLY A 164 6.69 -6.46 13.06
CA GLY A 164 7.55 -7.38 13.79
C GLY A 164 6.96 -8.78 13.98
N ASP A 165 5.73 -9.04 13.56
CA ASP A 165 5.13 -10.38 13.62
C ASP A 165 5.58 -11.24 12.43
N VAL A 166 6.81 -11.73 12.53
CA VAL A 166 7.42 -12.59 11.50
C VAL A 166 6.71 -13.93 11.39
N ILE A 167 6.20 -14.48 12.50
CA ILE A 167 5.56 -15.80 12.53
C ILE A 167 4.20 -15.72 11.84
N GLY A 168 3.37 -14.74 12.19
CA GLY A 168 2.08 -14.50 11.54
C GLY A 168 2.23 -14.24 10.05
N ALA A 169 3.19 -13.39 9.66
CA ALA A 169 3.48 -13.11 8.27
C ALA A 169 3.90 -14.39 7.50
N SER A 170 4.82 -15.19 8.06
CA SER A 170 5.29 -16.43 7.41
C SER A 170 4.18 -17.45 7.21
N ARG A 171 3.34 -17.68 8.24
CA ARG A 171 2.21 -18.61 8.14
C ARG A 171 1.19 -18.18 7.10
N ARG A 172 0.85 -16.89 7.05
CA ARG A 172 -0.07 -16.35 6.02
C ARG A 172 0.54 -16.46 4.63
N PHE A 173 1.85 -16.18 4.49
CA PHE A 173 2.58 -16.31 3.23
C PHE A 173 2.56 -17.75 2.69
N GLU A 174 2.93 -18.72 3.52
CA GLU A 174 2.94 -20.15 3.15
C GLU A 174 1.57 -20.64 2.68
N ARG A 175 0.50 -20.23 3.36
CA ARG A 175 -0.87 -20.53 2.94
C ARG A 175 -1.24 -19.89 1.60
N LEU A 176 -0.79 -18.66 1.33
CA LEU A 176 -1.00 -18.03 0.02
C LEU A 176 -0.30 -18.77 -1.12
N LEU A 177 0.86 -19.38 -0.86
CA LEU A 177 1.59 -20.14 -1.88
C LEU A 177 0.79 -21.35 -2.42
N HIS A 178 -0.18 -21.87 -1.65
CA HIS A 178 -0.99 -23.01 -2.06
C HIS A 178 -2.01 -22.66 -3.18
N PHE A 179 -2.21 -21.37 -3.46
CA PHE A 179 -3.05 -20.94 -4.57
C PHE A 179 -2.28 -20.83 -5.90
N ALA A 180 -0.96 -21.03 -5.90
CA ALA A 180 -0.20 -20.99 -7.14
C ALA A 180 -0.69 -22.08 -8.10
N SER A 181 -0.67 -21.78 -9.41
CA SER A 181 -0.88 -22.81 -10.41
C SER A 181 0.22 -23.88 -10.37
N PRO A 182 0.06 -25.01 -11.09
CA PRO A 182 1.12 -26.02 -11.20
C PRO A 182 2.47 -25.48 -11.73
N LEU A 183 2.46 -24.31 -12.39
CA LEU A 183 3.67 -23.63 -12.88
C LEU A 183 4.26 -22.65 -11.85
N GLY A 184 3.69 -22.57 -10.65
CA GLY A 184 4.09 -21.60 -9.63
C GLY A 184 3.61 -20.17 -9.92
N LEU A 185 2.65 -20.00 -10.83
CA LEU A 185 2.18 -18.69 -11.28
C LEU A 185 0.84 -18.31 -10.65
N PHE A 186 0.65 -17.01 -10.45
CA PHE A 186 -0.57 -16.42 -9.92
C PHE A 186 -1.29 -15.55 -10.94
N SER A 187 -2.61 -15.55 -10.86
CA SER A 187 -3.45 -14.55 -11.52
C SER A 187 -3.50 -13.25 -10.72
N GLU A 188 -4.31 -12.32 -11.19
CA GLU A 188 -4.66 -11.09 -10.50
C GLU A 188 -5.56 -11.35 -9.29
N GLU A 189 -6.64 -12.09 -9.52
CA GLU A 189 -7.68 -12.37 -8.55
C GLU A 189 -7.84 -13.87 -8.32
N VAL A 190 -8.54 -14.21 -7.23
CA VAL A 190 -8.95 -15.56 -6.91
C VAL A 190 -10.35 -15.56 -6.32
N ASP A 191 -11.16 -16.52 -6.73
CA ASP A 191 -12.43 -16.78 -6.08
C ASP A 191 -12.18 -17.32 -4.67
N ALA A 192 -12.63 -16.59 -3.65
CA ALA A 192 -12.33 -16.91 -2.26
C ALA A 192 -12.99 -18.22 -1.76
N ASN A 193 -14.00 -18.74 -2.47
CA ASN A 193 -14.73 -19.94 -2.07
C ASN A 193 -14.18 -21.19 -2.75
N THR A 194 -13.87 -21.09 -4.04
CA THR A 194 -13.46 -22.21 -4.91
C THR A 194 -11.94 -22.28 -5.09
N GLY A 195 -11.22 -21.19 -4.87
CA GLY A 195 -9.78 -21.08 -5.16
C GLY A 195 -9.46 -20.94 -6.64
N GLN A 196 -10.46 -20.75 -7.51
CA GLN A 196 -10.24 -20.56 -8.94
C GLN A 196 -9.47 -19.27 -9.21
N LEU A 197 -8.43 -19.35 -10.05
CA LEU A 197 -7.67 -18.19 -10.52
C LEU A 197 -8.51 -17.37 -11.52
N LEU A 198 -8.61 -16.07 -11.28
CA LEU A 198 -9.45 -15.13 -12.03
C LEU A 198 -8.65 -13.93 -12.55
N GLY A 199 -9.14 -13.31 -13.62
CA GLY A 199 -8.55 -12.11 -14.20
C GLY A 199 -7.24 -12.38 -14.95
N ASN A 200 -6.36 -11.38 -15.00
CA ASN A 200 -5.12 -11.46 -15.75
C ASN A 200 -4.21 -12.60 -15.25
N TYR A 201 -3.65 -13.40 -16.17
CA TYR A 201 -2.76 -14.52 -15.83
C TYR A 201 -1.62 -14.71 -16.87
N PRO A 202 -0.34 -14.78 -16.44
CA PRO A 202 0.15 -14.46 -15.09
C PRO A 202 0.12 -12.95 -14.83
N GLN A 203 -0.17 -12.54 -13.58
CA GLN A 203 -0.20 -11.11 -13.24
C GLN A 203 1.12 -10.64 -12.62
N ALA A 204 1.85 -9.76 -13.29
CA ALA A 204 3.20 -9.34 -12.88
C ALA A 204 3.22 -8.65 -11.51
N PHE A 205 2.23 -7.80 -11.21
CA PHE A 205 2.15 -7.10 -9.92
C PHE A 205 1.93 -8.06 -8.74
N THR A 206 1.16 -9.14 -8.93
CA THR A 206 1.01 -10.19 -7.92
C THR A 206 2.36 -10.80 -7.58
N HIS A 207 3.16 -11.16 -8.60
CA HIS A 207 4.47 -11.77 -8.39
C HIS A 207 5.46 -10.80 -7.75
N LEU A 208 5.41 -9.50 -8.11
CA LEU A 208 6.21 -8.48 -7.44
C LEU A 208 5.87 -8.37 -5.94
N SER A 209 4.59 -8.42 -5.59
CA SER A 209 4.14 -8.40 -4.20
C SER A 209 4.52 -9.67 -3.44
N LEU A 210 4.45 -10.84 -4.07
CA LEU A 210 4.94 -12.11 -3.52
C LEU A 210 6.42 -12.02 -3.16
N VAL A 211 7.27 -11.62 -4.12
CA VAL A 211 8.72 -11.48 -3.90
C VAL A 211 9.00 -10.44 -2.81
N SER A 212 8.28 -9.32 -2.81
CA SER A 212 8.46 -8.27 -1.80
C SER A 212 8.13 -8.77 -0.39
N ALA A 213 7.02 -9.49 -0.24
CA ALA A 213 6.62 -10.10 1.03
C ALA A 213 7.66 -11.11 1.53
N ALA A 214 8.15 -12.00 0.65
CA ALA A 214 9.19 -12.97 1.01
C ALA A 214 10.49 -12.29 1.48
N VAL A 215 10.95 -11.28 0.74
CA VAL A 215 12.15 -10.50 1.09
C VAL A 215 11.97 -9.77 2.42
N ASN A 216 10.80 -9.17 2.66
CA ASN A 216 10.57 -8.41 3.88
C ASN A 216 10.33 -9.29 5.11
N ILE A 217 9.76 -10.49 4.96
CA ILE A 217 9.74 -11.52 6.02
C ILE A 217 11.18 -11.85 6.46
N GLU A 218 12.07 -12.12 5.51
CA GLU A 218 13.46 -12.48 5.84
C GLU A 218 14.22 -11.31 6.46
N ARG A 219 14.03 -10.08 5.94
CA ARG A 219 14.58 -8.87 6.57
C ARG A 219 14.04 -8.67 7.99
N ALA A 220 12.75 -8.93 8.23
CA ALA A 220 12.16 -8.81 9.55
C ALA A 220 12.75 -9.85 10.51
N ARG A 221 12.94 -11.10 10.06
CA ARG A 221 13.62 -12.17 10.79
C ARG A 221 15.04 -11.77 11.22
N ARG A 222 15.79 -11.12 10.32
CA ARG A 222 17.14 -10.59 10.60
C ARG A 222 17.17 -9.28 11.37
N ARG A 223 16.01 -8.71 11.70
CA ARG A 223 15.87 -7.37 12.31
C ARG A 223 16.50 -6.25 11.45
N GLU A 224 16.50 -6.45 10.14
CA GLU A 224 16.94 -5.51 9.11
C GLU A 224 15.75 -4.77 8.48
N LEU A 225 14.52 -5.25 8.64
CA LEU A 225 13.36 -4.45 8.31
C LEU A 225 13.24 -3.27 9.29
N GLY A 226 12.82 -2.10 8.82
CA GLY A 226 12.81 -0.88 9.65
C GLY A 226 14.16 -0.15 9.71
N VAL A 227 14.36 0.69 10.74
CA VAL A 227 15.48 1.66 10.89
C VAL A 227 16.88 1.02 10.87
N ARG A 228 17.00 -0.28 11.16
CA ARG A 228 18.29 -0.98 11.18
C ARG A 228 18.80 -1.44 9.81
N GLY A 229 17.93 -1.72 8.83
CA GLY A 229 18.37 -2.18 7.49
C GLY A 229 18.99 -1.12 6.58
N LEU A 230 18.97 0.14 7.00
CA LEU A 230 19.67 1.24 6.34
C LEU A 230 20.89 1.73 7.14
N ARG A 231 21.20 1.07 8.27
CA ARG A 231 22.45 1.28 9.03
C ARG A 231 23.58 0.36 8.56
N ARG A 232 23.54 -0.08 7.30
CA ARG A 232 24.70 -0.66 6.62
C ARG A 232 25.04 0.20 5.43
#